data_AF-A0A3A4W0R7-F1
#
_entry.id   AF-A0A3A4W0R7-F1
#
_cell.length_a   1.000
_cell.length_b   1.000
_cell.length_c   1.000
_cell.angle_alpha   90.00
_cell.angle_beta   90.00
_cell.angle_gamma   90.00
#
_symmetry.space_group_name_H-M   'P 1'
#
loop_
_entity.id
_entity.type
_entity.pdbx_description
1 polymer ?
#
loop_
_entity_poly.entity_id
_entity_poly.type
_entity_poly.pdbx_seq_one_letter_code
_entity_poly.pdbx_strand_id
1 'polypeptide(L)'
;VRRLLTEARAAGLRLAIATTTTPENISALLENVQPPVPLSWFEVIAAGDVVAAKKPAPDIYHYALQHLGLRPEQCVAFEDSGNGIRSARAAGLTTLVTTNDYTHDHDFDGARLVLDHLGEPDQPFRVLQGELPAADKRYVDVDLLHVLPSRASKAAP
;
A
#
# COMPACT_ATOMS: atom_id res chain seq x y z
N VAL A 1 1.94 8.07 -8.93
CA VAL A 1 1.62 8.05 -7.46
C VAL A 1 0.78 9.26 -7.00
N ARG A 2 1.23 10.51 -7.22
CA ARG A 2 0.51 11.73 -6.77
C ARG A 2 -0.95 11.80 -7.22
N ARG A 3 -1.23 11.39 -8.46
CA ARG A 3 -2.60 11.28 -9.01
C ARG A 3 -3.46 10.46 -8.06
N LEU A 4 -3.06 9.22 -7.78
CA LEU A 4 -3.81 8.30 -6.93
C LEU A 4 -4.02 8.86 -5.51
N LEU A 5 -3.03 9.52 -4.91
CA LEU A 5 -3.20 10.17 -3.60
C LEU A 5 -4.27 11.27 -3.65
N THR A 6 -4.28 12.07 -4.73
CA THR A 6 -5.27 13.13 -4.93
C THR A 6 -6.67 12.55 -5.12
N GLU A 7 -6.81 11.54 -5.98
CA GLU A 7 -8.08 10.84 -6.23
C GLU A 7 -8.63 10.21 -4.96
N ALA A 8 -7.78 9.50 -4.20
CA ALA A 8 -8.15 8.86 -2.95
C ALA A 8 -8.71 9.87 -1.94
N ARG A 9 -8.05 11.03 -1.77
CA ARG A 9 -8.54 12.09 -0.89
C ARG A 9 -9.84 12.71 -1.39
N ALA A 10 -9.96 12.95 -2.69
CA ALA A 10 -11.19 13.47 -3.29
C ALA A 10 -12.38 12.51 -3.09
N ALA A 11 -12.11 11.20 -3.06
CA ALA A 11 -13.08 10.16 -2.75
C ALA A 11 -13.31 9.94 -1.24
N GLY A 12 -12.66 10.70 -0.37
CA GLY A 12 -12.81 10.58 1.08
C GLY A 12 -12.07 9.39 1.71
N LEU A 13 -11.14 8.75 0.99
CA LEU A 13 -10.28 7.72 1.56
C LEU A 13 -9.29 8.33 2.56
N ARG A 14 -9.11 7.63 3.67
CA ARG A 14 -8.17 7.97 4.73
C ARG A 14 -6.80 7.41 4.37
N LEU A 15 -5.75 8.23 4.48
CA LEU A 15 -4.39 7.85 4.12
C LEU A 15 -3.52 7.71 5.35
N ALA A 16 -2.62 6.74 5.34
CA ALA A 16 -1.61 6.55 6.36
C ALA A 16 -0.28 6.11 5.73
N ILE A 17 0.82 6.40 6.42
CA ILE A 17 2.15 5.89 6.11
C ILE A 17 2.54 4.88 7.18
N ALA A 18 3.01 3.70 6.76
CA ALA A 18 3.55 2.66 7.65
C ALA A 18 4.90 2.18 7.12
N THR A 19 5.99 2.58 7.78
CA THR A 19 7.36 2.42 7.26
C THR A 19 8.39 2.18 8.37
N THR A 20 9.53 1.60 8.00
CA THR A 20 10.69 1.42 8.90
C THR A 20 11.65 2.61 8.88
N THR A 21 11.48 3.57 7.95
CA THR A 21 12.30 4.79 7.90
C THR A 21 11.88 5.80 8.97
N THR A 22 12.69 6.82 9.19
CA THR A 22 12.44 7.83 10.23
C THR A 22 11.44 8.91 9.76
N PRO A 23 10.76 9.61 10.69
CA PRO A 23 9.90 10.75 10.36
C PRO A 23 10.59 11.82 9.51
N GLU A 24 11.87 12.11 9.75
CA GLU A 24 12.66 13.11 9.02
C GLU A 24 12.82 12.72 7.55
N ASN A 25 13.09 11.43 7.27
CA ASN A 25 13.18 10.93 5.91
C ASN A 25 11.85 11.01 5.17
N ILE A 26 10.73 10.82 5.87
CA ILE A 26 9.39 10.95 5.28
C ILE A 26 9.12 12.42 4.92
N SER A 27 9.35 13.35 5.85
CA SER A 27 9.18 14.78 5.61
C SER A 27 10.02 15.23 4.42
N ALA A 28 11.31 14.87 4.41
CA ALA A 28 12.21 15.19 3.30
C ALA A 28 11.74 14.60 1.97
N LEU A 29 11.31 13.34 1.93
CA LEU A 29 10.80 12.71 0.71
C LEU A 29 9.58 13.45 0.16
N LEU A 30 8.61 13.75 1.02
CA LEU A 30 7.35 14.38 0.62
C LEU A 30 7.50 15.86 0.24
N GLU A 31 8.50 16.55 0.79
CA GLU A 31 8.87 17.92 0.39
C GLU A 31 9.61 17.97 -0.95
N ASN A 32 10.40 16.94 -1.27
CA ASN A 32 11.26 16.92 -2.46
C ASN A 32 10.59 16.33 -3.71
N VAL A 33 9.44 15.65 -3.60
CA VAL A 33 8.64 15.29 -4.77
C VAL A 33 8.05 16.54 -5.43
N GLN A 34 7.88 16.52 -6.74
CA GLN A 34 7.34 17.66 -7.49
C GLN A 34 5.97 17.35 -8.10
N PRO A 35 4.92 18.12 -7.75
CA PRO A 35 4.89 19.09 -6.65
C PRO A 35 4.96 18.38 -5.26
N PRO A 36 5.26 19.11 -4.17
CA PRO A 36 5.30 18.54 -2.83
C PRO A 36 3.97 17.90 -2.41
N VAL A 37 4.04 16.91 -1.53
CA VAL A 37 2.89 16.24 -0.93
C VAL A 37 2.81 16.64 0.55
N PRO A 38 1.74 17.33 0.99
CA PRO A 38 1.62 17.74 2.39
C PRO A 38 1.50 16.55 3.33
N LEU A 39 2.24 16.57 4.45
CA LEU A 39 2.08 15.58 5.54
C LEU A 39 0.64 15.49 6.05
N SER A 40 -0.10 16.60 6.03
CA SER A 40 -1.51 16.68 6.43
C SER A 40 -2.47 15.87 5.55
N TRP A 41 -1.99 15.29 4.45
CA TRP A 41 -2.76 14.32 3.66
C TRP A 41 -2.89 12.97 4.38
N PHE A 42 -1.97 12.67 5.29
CA PHE A 42 -1.90 11.42 6.02
C PHE A 42 -2.40 11.64 7.45
N GLU A 43 -3.42 10.88 7.84
CA GLU A 43 -3.99 10.95 9.17
C GLU A 43 -3.08 10.27 10.21
N VAL A 44 -2.37 9.23 9.79
CA VAL A 44 -1.41 8.50 10.62
C VAL A 44 -0.08 8.35 9.89
N ILE A 45 1.00 8.68 10.58
CA ILE A 45 2.37 8.41 10.13
C ILE A 45 3.01 7.49 11.17
N ALA A 46 3.02 6.20 10.88
CA ALA A 46 3.67 5.17 11.66
C ALA A 46 5.09 4.95 11.10
N ALA A 47 6.11 5.45 11.81
CA ALA A 47 7.47 5.52 11.31
C ALA A 47 8.51 5.36 12.43
N GLY A 48 9.74 5.00 12.05
CA GLY A 48 10.88 4.89 12.97
C GLY A 48 10.68 3.84 14.04
N ASP A 49 10.79 4.27 15.30
CA ASP A 49 10.78 3.41 16.48
C ASP A 49 9.47 3.52 17.29
N VAL A 50 8.37 3.96 16.65
CA VAL A 50 7.03 3.94 17.27
C VAL A 50 6.55 2.53 17.61
N VAL A 51 7.21 1.51 17.06
CA VAL A 51 7.03 0.09 17.39
C VAL A 51 8.38 -0.57 17.66
N ALA A 52 8.38 -1.55 18.56
CA ALA A 52 9.60 -2.26 18.95
C ALA A 52 10.10 -3.22 17.85
N ALA A 53 9.20 -3.97 17.20
CA ALA A 53 9.55 -4.89 16.15
C ALA A 53 9.27 -4.29 14.77
N LYS A 54 10.32 -4.19 13.94
CA LYS A 54 10.24 -3.68 12.56
C LYS A 54 9.82 -4.77 11.59
N LYS A 55 9.40 -4.38 10.37
CA LYS A 55 9.06 -5.30 9.27
C LYS A 55 10.18 -6.34 9.10
N PRO A 56 9.88 -7.65 9.04
CA PRO A 56 8.59 -8.25 8.66
C PRO A 56 7.57 -8.41 9.79
N ALA A 57 7.84 -7.98 11.03
CA ALA A 57 6.82 -7.99 12.08
C ALA A 57 5.63 -7.06 11.71
N PRO A 58 4.38 -7.41 12.06
CA PRO A 58 3.18 -6.65 11.68
C PRO A 58 2.94 -5.38 12.50
N ASP A 59 3.75 -5.14 13.54
CA ASP A 59 3.51 -4.14 14.58
C ASP A 59 3.21 -2.75 14.02
N ILE A 60 3.94 -2.32 12.98
CA ILE A 60 3.75 -0.99 12.38
C ILE A 60 2.37 -0.83 11.73
N TYR A 61 1.82 -1.91 11.16
CA TYR A 61 0.49 -1.92 10.59
C TYR A 61 -0.59 -2.02 11.67
N HIS A 62 -0.38 -2.80 12.73
CA HIS A 62 -1.28 -2.80 13.88
C HIS A 62 -1.36 -1.42 14.53
N TYR A 63 -0.22 -0.75 14.70
CA TYR A 63 -0.17 0.63 15.18
C TYR A 63 -0.99 1.56 14.28
N ALA A 64 -0.78 1.50 12.96
CA ALA A 64 -1.51 2.35 12.01
C ALA A 64 -3.02 2.09 12.04
N LEU A 65 -3.44 0.81 12.02
CA LEU A 65 -4.85 0.41 12.08
C LEU A 65 -5.53 0.86 13.38
N GLN A 66 -4.85 0.72 14.51
CA GLN A 66 -5.36 1.16 15.81
C GLN A 66 -5.60 2.67 15.83
N HIS A 67 -4.65 3.47 15.33
CA HIS A 67 -4.79 4.93 15.30
C HIS A 67 -5.82 5.41 14.29
N LEU A 68 -5.99 4.68 13.18
CA LEU A 68 -7.08 4.91 12.25
C LEU A 68 -8.44 4.44 12.81
N GLY A 69 -8.46 3.53 13.79
CA GLY A 69 -9.70 2.88 14.21
C GLY A 69 -10.38 2.11 13.07
N LEU A 70 -9.59 1.51 12.17
CA LEU A 70 -10.07 0.72 11.03
C LEU A 70 -9.68 -0.75 11.20
N ARG A 71 -10.52 -1.64 10.69
CA ARG A 71 -10.19 -3.07 10.57
C ARG A 71 -9.37 -3.32 9.31
N PRO A 72 -8.50 -4.36 9.28
CA PRO A 72 -7.66 -4.62 8.13
C PRO A 72 -8.46 -4.91 6.84
N GLU A 73 -9.68 -5.45 6.93
CA GLU A 73 -10.54 -5.70 5.76
C GLU A 73 -11.07 -4.42 5.10
N GLN A 74 -10.93 -3.27 5.77
CA GLN A 74 -11.32 -1.95 5.26
C GLN A 74 -10.15 -1.22 4.61
N CYS A 75 -8.96 -1.82 4.60
CA CYS A 75 -7.71 -1.18 4.22
C CYS A 75 -6.98 -1.97 3.12
N VAL A 76 -6.22 -1.24 2.30
CA VAL A 76 -5.26 -1.80 1.35
C VAL A 76 -3.88 -1.27 1.69
N ALA A 77 -2.90 -2.15 1.84
CA ALA A 77 -1.50 -1.79 2.02
C ALA A 77 -0.78 -1.81 0.67
N PHE A 78 -0.02 -0.74 0.40
CA PHE A 78 0.89 -0.67 -0.73
C PHE A 78 2.29 -1.04 -0.26
N GLU A 79 2.95 -1.95 -0.98
CA GLU A 79 4.28 -2.44 -0.64
C GLU A 79 5.18 -2.62 -1.86
N ASP A 80 6.49 -2.68 -1.62
CA ASP A 80 7.48 -2.91 -2.67
C ASP A 80 8.53 -3.97 -2.30
N SER A 81 8.47 -4.54 -1.09
CA SER A 81 9.48 -5.48 -0.60
C SER A 81 8.87 -6.73 0.04
N GLY A 82 9.64 -7.83 0.02
CA GLY A 82 9.24 -9.09 0.67
C GLY A 82 9.03 -8.96 2.19
N ASN A 83 9.82 -8.13 2.87
CA ASN A 83 9.59 -7.81 4.29
C ASN A 83 8.27 -7.07 4.50
N GLY A 84 7.99 -6.14 3.59
CA GLY A 84 6.78 -5.35 3.55
C GLY A 84 5.51 -6.17 3.48
N ILE A 85 5.40 -6.98 2.44
CA ILE A 85 4.23 -7.84 2.23
C ILE A 85 4.03 -8.82 3.40
N ARG A 86 5.10 -9.42 3.95
CA ARG A 86 4.98 -10.31 5.12
C ARG A 86 4.39 -9.58 6.31
N SER A 87 4.86 -8.36 6.59
CA SER A 87 4.34 -7.52 7.67
C SER A 87 2.87 -7.16 7.46
N ALA A 88 2.50 -6.71 6.26
CA ALA A 88 1.12 -6.33 5.94
C ALA A 88 0.16 -7.54 6.01
N ARG A 89 0.56 -8.68 5.44
CA ARG A 89 -0.22 -9.93 5.49
C ARG A 89 -0.40 -10.44 6.92
N ALA A 90 0.65 -10.39 7.74
CA ALA A 90 0.56 -10.78 9.15
C ALA A 90 -0.39 -9.86 9.96
N ALA A 91 -0.61 -8.62 9.50
CA ALA A 91 -1.63 -7.72 10.04
C ALA A 91 -3.03 -7.90 9.42
N GLY A 92 -3.22 -8.90 8.55
CA GLY A 92 -4.50 -9.21 7.89
C GLY A 92 -4.84 -8.31 6.69
N LEU A 93 -3.92 -7.46 6.24
CA LEU A 93 -4.19 -6.47 5.19
C LEU A 93 -4.20 -7.10 3.80
N THR A 94 -5.13 -6.63 2.96
CA THR A 94 -5.03 -6.82 1.51
C THR A 94 -3.84 -6.01 1.00
N THR A 95 -2.98 -6.63 0.19
CA THR A 95 -1.73 -6.01 -0.28
C THR A 95 -1.70 -5.83 -1.79
N LEU A 96 -1.35 -4.63 -2.23
CA LEU A 96 -0.98 -4.33 -3.61
C LEU A 96 0.53 -4.04 -3.63
N VAL A 97 1.27 -4.77 -4.45
CA VAL A 97 2.71 -4.64 -4.54
C VAL A 97 3.12 -3.98 -5.85
N THR A 98 4.12 -3.10 -5.81
CA THR A 98 4.87 -2.68 -7.00
C THR A 98 6.33 -3.10 -6.89
N THR A 99 6.89 -3.72 -7.93
CA THR A 99 8.30 -4.13 -7.93
C THR A 99 9.23 -2.98 -8.33
N ASN A 100 10.48 -3.05 -7.90
CA ASN A 100 11.56 -2.18 -8.40
C ASN A 100 12.85 -2.99 -8.60
N ASP A 101 13.91 -2.34 -9.11
CA ASP A 101 15.17 -3.01 -9.44
C ASP A 101 15.81 -3.73 -8.23
N TYR A 102 15.56 -3.28 -7.01
CA TYR A 102 16.08 -3.89 -5.79
C TYR A 102 15.25 -5.06 -5.26
N THR A 103 13.98 -5.15 -5.67
CA THR A 103 13.01 -6.07 -5.06
C THR A 103 12.32 -6.99 -6.05
N HIS A 104 12.65 -6.92 -7.34
CA HIS A 104 12.03 -7.74 -8.38
C HIS A 104 12.16 -9.25 -8.14
N ASP A 105 13.24 -9.70 -7.50
CA ASP A 105 13.47 -11.11 -7.14
C ASP A 105 12.91 -11.50 -5.75
N HIS A 106 12.23 -10.60 -5.05
CA HIS A 106 11.62 -10.92 -3.77
C HIS A 106 10.36 -11.80 -3.93
N ASP A 107 10.10 -12.60 -2.89
CA ASP A 107 8.85 -13.36 -2.79
C ASP A 107 7.68 -12.45 -2.38
N PHE A 108 6.67 -12.41 -3.24
CA PHE A 108 5.42 -11.69 -3.05
C PHE A 108 4.21 -12.63 -2.95
N ASP A 109 4.42 -13.85 -2.46
CA ASP A 109 3.33 -14.77 -2.16
C ASP A 109 2.21 -14.09 -1.36
N GLY A 110 0.97 -14.43 -1.72
CA GLY A 110 -0.28 -13.90 -1.15
C GLY A 110 -0.51 -12.40 -1.30
N ALA A 111 0.25 -11.71 -2.15
CA ALA A 111 -0.15 -10.39 -2.64
C ALA A 111 -1.48 -10.52 -3.38
N ARG A 112 -2.38 -9.55 -3.19
CA ARG A 112 -3.63 -9.50 -3.98
C ARG A 112 -3.31 -9.17 -5.44
N LEU A 113 -2.38 -8.26 -5.67
CA LEU A 113 -1.84 -7.91 -6.98
C LEU A 113 -0.36 -7.56 -6.84
N VAL A 114 0.44 -7.96 -7.82
CA VAL A 114 1.81 -7.46 -8.01
C VAL A 114 1.87 -6.82 -9.39
N LEU A 115 2.29 -5.56 -9.44
CA LEU A 115 2.37 -4.74 -10.64
C LEU A 115 3.83 -4.27 -10.85
N ASP A 116 4.21 -3.97 -12.07
CA ASP A 116 5.50 -3.32 -12.34
C ASP A 116 5.52 -1.84 -11.90
N HIS A 117 4.36 -1.18 -11.94
CA HIS A 117 4.12 0.15 -11.38
C HIS A 117 2.62 0.38 -11.13
N LEU A 118 2.24 1.50 -10.50
CA LEU A 118 0.82 1.82 -10.26
C LEU A 118 0.08 2.25 -11.52
N GLY A 119 0.79 2.67 -12.56
CA GLY A 119 0.21 3.09 -13.83
C GLY A 119 -0.38 4.50 -13.80
N GLU A 120 -0.47 5.07 -14.99
CA GLU A 120 -1.08 6.35 -15.29
C GLU A 120 -1.96 6.19 -16.57
N PRO A 121 -2.88 7.12 -16.88
CA PRO A 121 -3.79 6.98 -18.03
C PRO A 121 -3.09 6.73 -19.37
N ASP A 122 -1.91 7.30 -19.55
CA ASP A 122 -1.04 7.18 -20.72
C ASP A 122 0.07 6.11 -20.55
N GLN A 123 0.28 5.61 -19.34
CA GLN A 123 1.30 4.62 -19.01
C GLN A 123 0.68 3.43 -18.26
N PRO A 124 0.17 2.40 -18.97
CA PRO A 124 -0.50 1.27 -18.35
C PRO A 124 0.47 0.40 -17.55
N PHE A 125 0.06 -0.09 -16.37
CA PHE A 125 0.82 -1.11 -15.65
C PHE A 125 0.79 -2.45 -16.40
N ARG A 126 1.71 -3.34 -16.04
CA ARG A 126 1.64 -4.78 -16.30
C ARG A 126 1.40 -5.53 -15.00
N VAL A 127 0.54 -6.53 -15.07
CA VAL A 127 0.29 -7.44 -13.94
C VAL A 127 1.37 -8.50 -13.96
N LEU A 128 2.14 -8.58 -12.87
CA LEU A 128 3.17 -9.59 -12.66
C LEU A 128 2.61 -10.80 -11.90
N GLN A 129 1.65 -10.57 -11.00
CA GLN A 129 0.96 -11.63 -10.24
C GLN A 129 -0.45 -11.20 -9.85
N GLY A 130 -1.38 -12.16 -9.81
CA GLY A 130 -2.77 -11.98 -9.38
C GLY A 130 -3.72 -11.69 -10.54
N GLU A 131 -5.02 -11.66 -10.22
CA GLU A 131 -6.10 -11.45 -11.20
C GLU A 131 -6.73 -10.07 -11.02
N LEU A 132 -6.78 -9.27 -12.10
CA LEU A 132 -7.51 -8.01 -12.05
C LEU A 132 -9.01 -8.27 -11.88
N PRO A 133 -9.71 -7.51 -11.03
CA PRO A 133 -11.16 -7.56 -10.92
C PRO A 133 -11.89 -7.21 -12.22
N ALA A 134 -11.25 -6.43 -13.11
CA ALA A 134 -11.79 -6.01 -14.40
C ALA A 134 -10.68 -6.03 -15.47
N ALA A 135 -10.99 -6.60 -16.63
CA ALA A 135 -10.01 -6.88 -17.70
C ALA A 135 -9.48 -5.63 -18.41
N ASP A 136 -10.16 -4.49 -18.28
CA ASP A 136 -9.84 -3.22 -18.93
C ASP A 136 -9.09 -2.24 -18.03
N LYS A 137 -8.82 -2.58 -16.76
CA LYS A 137 -8.06 -1.72 -15.85
C LYS A 137 -6.59 -1.66 -16.28
N ARG A 138 -6.09 -0.43 -16.47
CA ARG A 138 -4.73 -0.14 -16.96
C ARG A 138 -3.88 0.62 -15.97
N TYR A 139 -4.47 1.23 -14.95
CA TYR A 139 -3.79 1.92 -13.88
C TYR A 139 -4.58 1.75 -12.58
N VAL A 140 -3.92 1.92 -11.45
CA VAL A 140 -4.55 1.84 -10.14
C VAL A 140 -5.31 3.13 -9.90
N ASP A 141 -6.62 3.03 -9.72
CA ASP A 141 -7.53 4.11 -9.37
C ASP A 141 -8.38 3.73 -8.17
N VAL A 142 -9.17 4.69 -7.68
CA VAL A 142 -10.02 4.51 -6.49
C VAL A 142 -11.01 3.36 -6.67
N ASP A 143 -11.61 3.21 -7.85
CA ASP A 143 -12.52 2.10 -8.15
C ASP A 143 -11.84 0.74 -7.97
N LEU A 144 -10.62 0.60 -8.47
CA LEU A 144 -9.84 -0.62 -8.25
C LEU A 144 -9.60 -0.84 -6.75
N LEU A 145 -9.20 0.20 -6.00
CA LEU A 145 -8.96 0.07 -4.55
C LEU A 145 -10.19 -0.39 -3.77
N HIS A 146 -11.40 0.00 -4.17
CA HIS A 146 -12.63 -0.43 -3.51
C HIS A 146 -12.95 -1.92 -3.70
N VAL A 147 -12.51 -2.52 -4.82
CA VAL A 147 -12.79 -3.93 -5.12
C VAL A 147 -11.64 -4.87 -4.77
N LEU A 148 -10.47 -4.35 -4.38
CA LEU A 148 -9.34 -5.20 -3.95
C LEU A 148 -9.63 -5.99 -2.67
N PRO A 149 -10.20 -5.41 -1.60
CA PRO A 149 -10.49 -6.15 -0.36
C PRO A 149 -11.56 -7.24 -0.54
N SER A 150 -12.41 -7.12 -1.58
CA SER A 150 -13.43 -8.11 -1.86
C SER A 150 -12.85 -9.32 -2.61
N ARG A 151 -12.40 -10.34 -1.87
CA ARG A 151 -12.55 -11.72 -2.33
C ARG A 151 -13.50 -12.44 -1.38
N ALA A 152 -14.56 -13.02 -1.93
CA ALA A 152 -15.29 -14.07 -1.24
C ALA A 152 -14.27 -15.15 -0.83
N SER A 153 -14.17 -15.41 0.46
CA SER A 153 -13.33 -16.46 1.01
C SER A 153 -13.62 -17.77 0.27
N LYS A 154 -12.67 -18.25 -0.53
CA LYS A 154 -12.46 -19.69 -0.58
C LYS A 154 -11.68 -20.01 0.68
N ALA A 155 -12.41 -20.40 1.71
CA ALA A 155 -11.83 -21.10 2.84
C ALA A 155 -11.00 -22.25 2.26
N ALA A 156 -9.70 -22.26 2.58
CA ALA A 156 -8.89 -23.45 2.38
C ALA A 156 -9.47 -24.57 3.28
N PRO A 157 -9.38 -25.85 2.82
CA PRO A 157 -10.08 -26.98 3.43
C PRO A 157 -9.69 -27.26 4.89
#